data_AF-A0A960BU53-F1
#
_entry.id   AF-A0A960BU53-F1
#
_cell.length_a   1.000
_cell.length_b   1.000
_cell.length_c   1.000
_cell.angle_alpha   90.00
_cell.angle_beta   90.00
_cell.angle_gamma   90.00
#
_symmetry.space_group_name_H-M   'P 1'
#
loop_
_entity.id
_entity.type
_entity.pdbx_description
1 polymer ?
#
loop_
_entity_poly.entity_id
_entity_poly.type
_entity_poly.pdbx_seq_one_letter_code
_entity_poly.pdbx_strand_id
1 'polypeptide(L)' 'TKAHWENGVIALPDGIGRKGWAMREVVVLHEYAHHVTWHTAGVTGHGQQFQHVYLGLLENAVGPEAAFVVRAGL' A
#
# COMPACT_ATOMS: atom_id res chain seq x y z
N THR A 1 16.96 3.89 1.90
CA THR A 1 16.11 3.64 0.73
C THR A 1 14.66 3.98 1.06
N LYS A 2 13.82 4.39 0.09
CA LYS A 2 12.38 4.63 0.30
C LYS A 2 11.59 3.45 -0.26
N ALA A 3 10.42 3.17 0.33
CA ALA A 3 9.47 2.26 -0.29
C ALA A 3 9.03 2.84 -1.63
N HIS A 4 9.06 2.02 -2.67
CA HIS A 4 8.54 2.38 -3.98
C HIS A 4 8.20 1.13 -4.80
N TRP A 5 7.19 1.28 -5.63
CA TRP A 5 6.85 0.38 -6.72
C TRP A 5 7.35 0.92 -8.05
N GLU A 6 7.90 0.03 -8.87
CA GLU A 6 8.19 0.23 -10.29
C GLU A 6 7.89 -1.08 -11.02
N ASN A 7 7.27 -1.05 -12.20
CA ASN A 7 6.77 -2.20 -12.97
C ASN A 7 7.47 -3.56 -12.71
N GLY A 8 6.85 -4.42 -11.88
CA GLY A 8 7.34 -5.76 -11.55
C GLY A 8 8.29 -5.84 -10.33
N VAL A 9 8.58 -4.72 -9.69
CA VAL A 9 9.50 -4.58 -8.56
C VAL A 9 8.83 -3.76 -7.44
N ILE A 10 8.96 -4.27 -6.21
CA ILE A 10 8.61 -3.54 -4.99
C ILE A 10 9.88 -3.47 -4.14
N ALA A 11 10.38 -2.26 -3.91
CA ALA A 11 11.53 -2.04 -3.05
C ALA A 11 11.07 -1.64 -1.65
N LEU A 12 11.69 -2.22 -0.63
CA LEU A 12 11.45 -1.90 0.77
C LEU A 12 12.71 -1.26 1.38
N PRO A 13 12.56 -0.29 2.31
CA PRO A 13 13.70 0.28 3.02
C PRO A 13 14.41 -0.75 3.90
N ASP A 14 15.74 -0.83 3.80
CA ASP A 14 16.54 -1.65 4.71
C ASP A 14 16.62 -0.98 6.09
N GLY A 15 16.16 -1.65 7.14
CA GLY A 15 16.32 -1.19 8.52
C GLY A 15 15.27 -1.70 9.52
N ILE A 16 15.57 -2.83 10.15
CA ILE A 16 14.92 -3.24 11.41
C ILE A 16 15.74 -2.63 12.56
N GLY A 17 15.25 -1.54 13.15
CA GLY A 17 15.92 -0.82 14.24
C GLY A 17 14.97 0.18 14.91
N ARG A 18 15.50 1.16 15.66
CA ARG A 18 14.73 2.16 16.46
C ARG A 18 13.66 2.97 15.70
N LYS A 19 13.62 2.90 14.37
CA LYS A 19 12.60 3.53 13.49
C LYS A 19 11.81 2.49 12.69
N GLY A 20 11.65 1.27 13.21
CA GLY A 20 10.98 0.12 12.60
C GLY A 20 9.47 0.26 12.36
N TRP A 21 9.00 1.47 12.06
CA TRP A 21 7.66 1.68 11.53
C TRP A 21 7.52 1.16 10.09
N ALA A 22 8.65 1.07 9.37
CA ALA A 22 8.73 0.72 7.95
C ALA A 22 8.74 -0.80 7.67
N MET A 23 8.55 -1.64 8.70
CA MET A 23 8.31 -3.08 8.59
C MET A 23 6.84 -3.35 8.88
N ARG A 24 5.93 -3.11 7.94
CA ARG A 24 4.50 -3.31 8.16
C ARG A 24 3.87 -3.70 6.84
N GLU A 25 3.36 -4.91 6.76
CA GLU A 25 2.42 -5.42 5.76
C GLU A 25 1.66 -4.33 4.99
N VAL A 26 1.13 -3.32 5.68
CA VAL A 26 0.53 -2.08 5.15
C VAL A 26 1.35 -1.37 4.04
N VAL A 27 2.67 -1.24 4.16
CA VAL A 27 3.54 -0.65 3.12
C VAL A 27 3.61 -1.56 1.89
N VAL A 28 3.71 -2.87 2.08
CA VAL A 28 3.66 -3.82 0.95
C VAL A 28 2.31 -3.72 0.25
N LEU A 29 1.22 -3.64 1.02
CA LEU A 29 -0.12 -3.45 0.46
C LEU A 29 -0.26 -2.10 -0.26
N HIS A 30 0.41 -1.05 0.19
CA HIS A 30 0.45 0.26 -0.49
C HIS A 30 1.12 0.16 -1.85
N GLU A 31 2.31 -0.42 -1.91
CA GLU A 31 3.05 -0.58 -3.17
C GLU A 31 2.34 -1.58 -4.10
N TYR A 32 1.71 -2.63 -3.55
CA TYR A 32 0.90 -3.56 -4.32
C TYR A 32 -0.38 -2.91 -4.87
N ALA A 33 -0.98 -1.98 -4.14
CA ALA A 33 -2.11 -1.20 -4.65
C ALA A 33 -1.70 -0.37 -5.89
N HIS A 34 -0.50 0.21 -5.92
CA HIS A 34 0.02 0.85 -7.13
C HIS A 34 0.15 -0.15 -8.29
N HIS A 35 0.72 -1.33 -8.04
CA HIS A 35 0.86 -2.37 -9.05
C HIS A 35 -0.50 -2.77 -9.67
N VAL A 36 -1.50 -3.05 -8.84
CA VAL A 36 -2.84 -3.46 -9.29
C VAL A 36 -3.54 -2.32 -10.04
N THR A 37 -3.47 -1.10 -9.51
CA THR A 37 -4.15 0.05 -10.12
C THR A 37 -3.54 0.41 -11.47
N TRP A 38 -2.22 0.27 -11.63
CA TRP A 38 -1.55 0.42 -12.92
C TRP A 38 -2.06 -0.60 -13.94
N HIS A 39 -2.13 -1.88 -13.57
CA HIS A 39 -2.53 -2.94 -14.50
C HIS A 39 -4.04 -2.96 -14.82
N THR A 40 -4.87 -2.45 -13.92
CA THR A 40 -6.33 -2.45 -14.11
C THR A 40 -6.88 -1.14 -14.68
N ALA A 41 -6.21 0.00 -14.45
CA ALA A 41 -6.71 1.32 -14.82
C ALA A 41 -5.66 2.24 -15.46
N GLY A 42 -4.39 1.84 -15.57
CA GLY A 42 -3.34 2.64 -16.21
C GLY A 42 -2.95 3.91 -15.45
N VAL A 43 -3.25 3.99 -14.14
CA VAL A 43 -2.96 5.15 -13.29
C VAL A 43 -1.89 4.82 -12.25
N THR A 44 -1.08 5.83 -11.90
CA THR A 44 0.02 5.70 -10.94
C THR A 44 -0.21 6.45 -9.62
N GLY A 45 -1.18 7.37 -9.58
CA GLY A 45 -1.46 8.21 -8.41
C GLY A 45 -2.42 7.57 -7.39
N HIS A 46 -2.51 8.19 -6.22
CA HIS A 46 -3.36 7.76 -5.09
C HIS A 46 -4.84 8.17 -5.20
N GLY A 47 -5.39 8.20 -6.41
CA GLY A 47 -6.79 8.58 -6.68
C GLY A 47 -7.82 7.53 -6.22
N GLN A 48 -9.10 7.72 -6.57
CA GLN A 48 -10.19 6.84 -6.12
C GLN A 48 -9.95 5.36 -6.43
N GLN A 49 -9.40 5.03 -7.60
CA GLN A 49 -9.10 3.65 -7.99
C GLN A 49 -8.07 3.02 -7.04
N PHE A 50 -7.00 3.77 -6.72
CA PHE A 50 -5.99 3.33 -5.75
C PHE A 50 -6.60 3.16 -4.36
N GLN A 51 -7.40 4.13 -3.90
CA GLN A 51 -8.05 4.08 -2.58
C GLN A 51 -8.95 2.83 -2.45
N HIS A 52 -9.73 2.52 -3.49
CA HIS A 52 -10.59 1.34 -3.52
C HIS A 52 -9.78 0.04 -3.39
N VAL A 53 -8.72 -0.10 -4.19
CA VAL A 53 -7.83 -1.27 -4.13
C VAL A 53 -7.15 -1.39 -2.77
N TYR A 54 -6.58 -0.29 -2.27
CA TYR A 54 -5.82 -0.30 -1.02
C TYR A 54 -6.69 -0.61 0.19
N LEU A 55 -7.90 -0.04 0.28
CA LEU A 55 -8.85 -0.37 1.34
C LEU A 55 -9.26 -1.84 1.30
N GLY A 56 -9.54 -2.39 0.11
CA GLY A 56 -9.87 -3.81 -0.04
C GLY A 56 -8.71 -4.72 0.38
N LEU A 57 -7.47 -4.36 0.03
CA LEU A 57 -6.28 -5.09 0.46
C LEU A 57 -6.11 -5.06 1.99
N LEU A 58 -6.29 -3.90 2.62
CA LEU A 58 -6.22 -3.78 4.08
C LEU A 58 -7.30 -4.62 4.77
N GLU A 59 -8.53 -4.58 4.27
CA GLU A 59 -9.65 -5.32 4.84
C GLU A 59 -9.42 -6.83 4.80
N ASN A 60 -8.86 -7.34 3.69
CA ASN A 60 -8.65 -8.78 3.50
C ASN A 60 -7.36 -9.31 4.15
N ALA A 61 -6.27 -8.52 4.15
CA ALA A 61 -4.97 -8.98 4.66
C ALA A 61 -4.76 -8.65 6.14
N VAL A 62 -5.26 -7.49 6.60
CA VAL A 62 -5.05 -7.02 7.98
C VAL A 62 -6.34 -7.11 8.81
N GLY A 63 -7.46 -6.65 8.24
CA GLY A 63 -8.78 -6.68 8.87
C GLY A 63 -9.60 -5.42 8.62
N PRO A 64 -10.93 -5.49 8.84
CA PRO A 64 -11.84 -4.38 8.56
C PRO A 64 -11.55 -3.13 9.39
N GLU A 65 -11.03 -3.26 10.62
CA GLU A 65 -10.66 -2.13 11.47
C GLU A 65 -9.51 -1.31 10.88
N ALA A 66 -8.53 -1.96 10.24
CA ALA A 66 -7.42 -1.28 9.58
C ALA A 66 -7.91 -0.48 8.36
N ALA A 67 -8.79 -1.07 7.56
CA ALA A 67 -9.44 -0.38 6.45
C ALA A 67 -10.30 0.80 6.94
N PHE A 68 -11.01 0.64 8.06
CA PHE A 68 -11.81 1.70 8.67
C PHE A 68 -10.95 2.90 9.09
N VAL A 69 -9.87 2.66 9.83
CA VAL A 69 -8.95 3.72 10.29
C VAL A 69 -8.37 4.50 9.11
N VAL A 70 -7.94 3.80 8.05
CA VAL A 70 -7.40 4.47 6.85
C VAL A 70 -8.49 5.27 6.14
N ARG A 71 -9.67 4.68 5.94
CA ARG A 71 -10.81 5.34 5.26
C ARG A 71 -11.23 6.65 5.94
N ALA A 72 -11.15 6.72 7.27
CA ALA A 72 -11.48 7.93 8.02
C ALA A 72 -10.53 9.12 7.73
N GLY A 73 -9.35 8.86 7.18
CA GLY A 73 -8.35 9.89 6.86
C GLY A 73 -8.09 10.08 5.37
N LEU A 74 -8.88 9.46 4.49
CA LEU A 74 -8.77 9.61 3.02
C LEU A 74 -9.41 10.91 2.50
#